data_AF-A0A2W4PBZ7-F1
#
_entry.id   AF-A0A2W4PBZ7-F1
#
_cell.length_a   1.000
_cell.length_b   1.000
_cell.length_c   1.000
_cell.angle_alpha   90.00
_cell.angle_beta   90.00
_cell.angle_gamma   90.00
#
_symmetry.space_group_name_H-M   'P 1'
#
loop_
_entity.id
_entity.type
_entity.pdbx_description
1 polymer ?
#
loop_
_entity_poly.entity_id
_entity_poly.type
_entity_poly.pdbx_seq_one_letter_code
_entity_poly.pdbx_strand_id
1 'polypeptide(L)'
;MNALSAPTFEGTAFVVDATLRPEGAVGPLSRSLESHRSYYDRWAEGWELQALLKARFCAGDPEVGEAFIELAHELVWERGLEPEDLRAVRLLKARAEDGASPRDIKRGPGGIRDIEFAVQMLQMVHGRFDPDLRKPATLDCLAELGGNGYLEPEQAEALADAYHFLRQVEHRLQVWDLTQTHELPASREVRERLGRSLGWVLDPVGEFDTRLARVRATARDLHERLYFRPILDSLAGIPSARLEPEAARMRLAALGFRDVAAAEVAFVDMTAGLSRRSRAMQQALPLTLDWLSRSPDPDLGLRQLRLLLANTTDHGSLATLIHNNPVAGERLCLLLGTGELLGNLLDRIPEFATTQLSADEPDWNIRDREGAIERLLGLLDSRPDPDDRIGTIRRFARRRTLRIAARDILDEAPPDLTTESLSDTGDAVITGALHSLDGERGMAAIAMGKWGGRELSYGSDLDLIWVNSEERTDAATLAVEVDRWVSAPNRHGPGLSIDTELRPEGRRGPLTRSLDGYRRYYTEWAEPWEVMALVRARPAAGDPEVMAEFMEIITPVVWRPSLDEAFVRSIRMVKARVETEGSPPGGDRA
;
A
#
# COMPACT_ATOMS: atom_id res chain seq x y z
N MET A 1 33.21 -20.33 -21.51
CA MET A 1 32.38 -19.11 -21.59
C MET A 1 32.87 -18.17 -22.69
N ASN A 2 34.07 -17.56 -22.57
CA ASN A 2 34.59 -16.62 -23.60
C ASN A 2 34.59 -17.18 -25.02
N ALA A 3 34.97 -18.45 -25.21
CA ALA A 3 34.95 -19.08 -26.54
C ALA A 3 33.56 -19.14 -27.21
N LEU A 4 32.47 -19.09 -26.44
CA LEU A 4 31.10 -19.13 -26.96
C LEU A 4 30.49 -17.73 -27.11
N SER A 5 30.86 -16.81 -26.21
CA SER A 5 30.21 -15.50 -26.08
C SER A 5 31.00 -14.33 -26.66
N ALA A 6 32.30 -14.50 -26.93
CA ALA A 6 33.11 -13.44 -27.54
C ALA A 6 32.72 -13.25 -29.02
N PRO A 7 32.58 -12.00 -29.49
CA PRO A 7 32.32 -11.74 -30.89
C PRO A 7 33.55 -12.10 -31.72
N THR A 8 33.35 -12.88 -32.77
CA THR A 8 34.38 -13.26 -33.76
C THR A 8 33.99 -12.77 -35.15
N PHE A 9 34.84 -13.01 -36.15
CA PHE A 9 34.49 -12.77 -37.56
C PHE A 9 33.24 -13.56 -38.01
N GLU A 10 33.02 -14.74 -37.43
CA GLU A 10 31.84 -15.58 -37.68
C GLU A 10 30.63 -15.18 -36.81
N GLY A 11 30.73 -14.07 -36.06
CA GLY A 11 29.74 -13.65 -35.08
C GLY A 11 29.93 -14.29 -33.71
N THR A 12 28.83 -14.37 -32.96
CA THR A 12 28.78 -14.94 -31.60
C THR A 12 27.95 -16.22 -31.62
N ALA A 13 28.45 -17.30 -31.00
CA ALA A 13 27.71 -18.56 -30.92
C ALA A 13 26.53 -18.47 -29.94
N PHE A 14 26.83 -18.32 -28.64
CA PHE A 14 25.82 -18.13 -27.59
C PHE A 14 26.35 -17.26 -26.46
N VAL A 15 25.52 -16.35 -25.95
CA VAL A 15 25.77 -15.65 -24.69
C VAL A 15 25.55 -16.64 -23.55
N VAL A 16 26.60 -16.98 -22.81
CA VAL A 16 26.55 -17.92 -21.69
C VAL A 16 26.43 -17.13 -20.40
N ASP A 17 25.31 -17.33 -19.71
CA ASP A 17 25.05 -16.74 -18.40
C ASP A 17 25.15 -17.83 -17.31
N ALA A 18 26.06 -17.61 -16.35
CA ALA A 18 26.28 -18.50 -15.21
C ALA A 18 25.85 -17.85 -13.88
N THR A 19 25.00 -16.82 -13.91
CA THR A 19 24.57 -16.07 -12.71
C THR A 19 23.55 -16.80 -11.84
N LEU A 20 22.96 -17.90 -12.33
CA LEU A 20 22.09 -18.78 -11.52
C LEU A 20 22.86 -19.73 -10.59
N ARG A 21 24.20 -19.67 -10.57
CA ARG A 21 25.03 -20.48 -9.67
C ARG A 21 24.96 -19.96 -8.22
N PRO A 22 25.28 -20.79 -7.21
CA PRO A 22 25.42 -20.34 -5.82
C PRO A 22 26.22 -19.05 -5.68
N GLU A 23 25.70 -18.09 -4.89
CA GLU A 23 26.27 -16.75 -4.69
C GLU A 23 26.35 -15.88 -5.97
N GLY A 24 25.64 -16.27 -7.03
CA GLY A 24 25.50 -15.51 -8.26
C GLY A 24 26.83 -15.06 -8.87
N ALA A 25 26.92 -13.80 -9.27
CA ALA A 25 28.09 -13.24 -9.96
C ALA A 25 29.37 -13.22 -9.10
N VAL A 26 29.25 -13.17 -7.77
CA VAL A 26 30.39 -13.08 -6.83
C VAL A 26 30.93 -14.45 -6.41
N GLY A 27 30.14 -15.50 -6.59
CA GLY A 27 30.55 -16.88 -6.30
C GLY A 27 31.55 -17.44 -7.30
N PRO A 28 32.28 -18.52 -6.94
CA PRO A 28 33.16 -19.22 -7.87
C PRO A 28 32.38 -19.76 -9.08
N LEU A 29 32.97 -19.72 -10.27
CA LEU A 29 32.34 -20.20 -11.52
C LEU A 29 32.03 -21.71 -11.51
N SER A 30 32.75 -22.48 -10.70
CA SER A 30 32.57 -23.92 -10.55
C SER A 30 32.84 -24.32 -9.10
N ARG A 31 32.10 -25.32 -8.63
CA ARG A 31 32.17 -25.91 -7.29
C ARG A 31 32.09 -27.43 -7.40
N SER A 32 32.64 -28.14 -6.41
CA SER A 32 32.41 -29.59 -6.28
C SER A 32 30.95 -29.88 -5.96
N LEU A 33 30.51 -31.13 -6.17
CA LEU A 33 29.15 -31.57 -5.82
C LEU A 33 28.89 -31.44 -4.31
N GLU A 34 29.87 -31.79 -3.48
CA GLU A 34 29.80 -31.64 -2.01
C GLU A 34 29.64 -30.17 -1.58
N SER A 35 30.32 -29.25 -2.29
CA SER A 35 30.19 -27.81 -2.04
C SER A 35 28.82 -27.26 -2.47
N HIS A 36 28.21 -27.79 -3.54
CA HIS A 36 26.83 -27.47 -3.88
C HIS A 36 25.85 -27.96 -2.80
N ARG A 37 25.98 -29.22 -2.36
CA ARG A 37 25.14 -29.79 -1.30
C ARG A 37 25.22 -28.94 -0.02
N SER A 38 26.44 -28.68 0.45
CA SER A 38 26.68 -27.86 1.64
C SER A 38 26.09 -26.45 1.53
N TYR A 39 26.07 -25.88 0.32
CA TYR A 39 25.48 -24.58 0.09
C TYR A 39 23.95 -24.62 0.20
N TYR A 40 23.30 -25.52 -0.54
CA TYR A 40 21.85 -25.63 -0.54
C TYR A 40 21.28 -26.07 0.82
N ASP A 41 22.02 -26.83 1.61
CA ASP A 41 21.59 -27.21 2.95
C ASP A 41 21.47 -26.02 3.91
N ARG A 42 22.34 -25.02 3.75
CA ARG A 42 22.49 -23.92 4.73
C ARG A 42 21.94 -22.59 4.27
N TRP A 43 22.00 -22.30 2.97
CA TRP A 43 21.77 -20.97 2.43
C TRP A 43 20.86 -20.95 1.21
N ALA A 44 20.27 -22.09 0.80
CA ALA A 44 19.34 -22.11 -0.32
C ALA A 44 18.21 -21.11 -0.11
N GLU A 45 17.96 -20.29 -1.13
CA GLU A 45 16.76 -19.48 -1.20
C GLU A 45 15.69 -20.18 -2.05
N GLY A 46 14.41 -19.94 -1.75
CA GLY A 46 13.29 -20.58 -2.47
C GLY A 46 13.32 -20.41 -4.00
N TRP A 47 13.84 -19.28 -4.51
CA TRP A 47 13.96 -19.07 -5.95
C TRP A 47 15.06 -19.91 -6.60
N GLU A 48 16.11 -20.27 -5.85
CA GLU A 48 17.15 -21.18 -6.34
C GLU A 48 16.55 -22.59 -6.51
N LEU A 49 15.74 -23.02 -5.54
CA LEU A 49 14.98 -24.27 -5.63
C LEU A 49 13.99 -24.25 -6.80
N GLN A 50 13.34 -23.11 -7.06
CA GLN A 50 12.51 -22.93 -8.26
C GLN A 50 13.30 -23.08 -9.55
N ALA A 51 14.49 -22.51 -9.63
CA ALA A 51 15.33 -22.61 -10.81
C ALA A 51 15.74 -24.06 -11.10
N LEU A 52 15.96 -24.87 -10.05
CA LEU A 52 16.32 -26.28 -10.17
C LEU A 52 15.22 -27.14 -10.84
N LEU A 53 13.95 -26.69 -10.86
CA LEU A 53 12.87 -27.37 -11.62
C LEU A 53 13.19 -27.53 -13.11
N LYS A 54 14.02 -26.65 -13.66
CA LYS A 54 14.41 -26.63 -15.08
C LYS A 54 15.81 -27.23 -15.31
N ALA A 55 16.48 -27.73 -14.26
CA ALA A 55 17.83 -28.26 -14.36
C ALA A 55 17.86 -29.53 -15.23
N ARG A 56 18.90 -29.63 -16.06
CA ARG A 56 19.13 -30.74 -17.00
C ARG A 56 20.63 -30.88 -17.26
N PHE A 57 21.14 -32.11 -17.21
CA PHE A 57 22.48 -32.40 -17.72
C PHE A 57 22.51 -32.20 -19.24
N CYS A 58 23.44 -31.37 -19.73
CA CYS A 58 23.50 -30.99 -21.14
C CYS A 58 24.81 -31.38 -21.85
N ALA A 59 25.94 -31.41 -21.15
CA ALA A 59 27.25 -31.77 -21.67
C ALA A 59 28.26 -31.99 -20.53
N GLY A 60 29.30 -32.79 -20.77
CA GLY A 60 30.39 -33.05 -19.82
C GLY A 60 30.44 -34.51 -19.37
N ASP A 61 30.90 -34.74 -18.14
CA ASP A 61 30.91 -36.06 -17.50
C ASP A 61 29.48 -36.45 -17.08
N PRO A 62 28.91 -37.56 -17.60
CA PRO A 62 27.56 -37.98 -17.27
C PRO A 62 27.36 -38.33 -15.79
N GLU A 63 28.35 -38.95 -15.13
CA GLU A 63 28.22 -39.39 -13.74
C GLU A 63 28.08 -38.19 -12.81
N VAL A 64 28.89 -37.15 -13.01
CA VAL A 64 28.80 -35.90 -12.25
C VAL A 64 27.49 -35.17 -12.54
N GLY A 65 27.07 -35.16 -13.81
CA GLY A 65 25.83 -34.53 -14.26
C GLY A 65 24.60 -35.16 -13.62
N GLU A 66 24.50 -36.49 -13.67
CA GLU A 66 23.41 -37.27 -13.07
C GLU A 66 23.37 -37.09 -11.55
N ALA A 67 24.52 -37.16 -10.87
CA ALA A 67 24.60 -36.94 -9.43
C ALA A 67 24.15 -35.54 -8.99
N PHE A 68 24.38 -34.51 -9.82
CA PHE A 68 23.84 -33.17 -9.55
C PHE A 68 22.32 -33.10 -9.75
N ILE A 69 21.78 -33.79 -10.76
CA ILE A 69 20.33 -33.87 -10.98
C ILE A 69 19.65 -34.62 -9.84
N GLU A 70 20.26 -35.66 -9.31
CA GLU A 70 19.78 -36.36 -8.10
C GLU A 70 19.77 -35.43 -6.88
N LEU A 71 20.84 -34.65 -6.66
CA LEU A 71 20.86 -33.62 -5.61
C LEU A 71 19.74 -32.60 -5.78
N ALA A 72 19.54 -32.09 -7.00
CA ALA A 72 18.44 -31.15 -7.30
C ALA A 72 17.07 -31.80 -7.03
N HIS A 73 16.91 -33.08 -7.36
CA HIS A 73 15.70 -33.83 -7.12
C HIS A 73 15.40 -34.00 -5.62
N GLU A 74 16.41 -34.38 -4.82
CA GLU A 74 16.33 -34.47 -3.36
C GLU A 74 15.88 -33.13 -2.74
N LEU A 75 16.51 -32.03 -3.15
CA LEU A 75 16.22 -30.69 -2.64
C LEU A 75 14.80 -30.22 -2.98
N VAL A 76 14.39 -30.40 -4.24
CA VAL A 76 13.11 -29.85 -4.72
C VAL A 76 11.91 -30.72 -4.33
N TRP A 77 12.06 -32.05 -4.36
CA TRP A 77 10.91 -32.96 -4.22
C TRP A 77 10.86 -33.68 -2.89
N GLU A 78 12.00 -34.06 -2.30
CA GLU A 78 12.01 -34.82 -1.04
C GLU A 78 11.98 -33.88 0.17
N ARG A 79 12.86 -32.87 0.18
CA ARG A 79 12.82 -31.80 1.18
C ARG A 79 11.61 -30.90 0.93
N GLY A 80 11.43 -30.42 -0.30
CA GLY A 80 10.36 -29.52 -0.68
C GLY A 80 10.60 -28.09 -0.20
N LEU A 81 9.71 -27.17 -0.59
CA LEU A 81 9.75 -25.78 -0.17
C LEU A 81 8.88 -25.58 1.06
N GLU A 82 9.40 -24.83 2.04
CA GLU A 82 8.61 -24.36 3.18
C GLU A 82 7.68 -23.20 2.74
N PRO A 83 6.63 -22.88 3.51
CA PRO A 83 5.73 -21.76 3.18
C PRO A 83 6.45 -20.43 2.95
N GLU A 84 7.53 -20.16 3.71
CA GLU A 84 8.33 -18.94 3.55
C GLU A 84 9.12 -18.92 2.23
N ASP A 85 9.60 -20.07 1.75
CA ASP A 85 10.27 -20.18 0.46
C ASP A 85 9.30 -19.86 -0.69
N LEU A 86 8.09 -20.42 -0.63
CA LEU A 86 7.02 -20.14 -1.59
C LEU A 86 6.60 -18.66 -1.55
N ARG A 87 6.55 -18.05 -0.35
CA ARG A 87 6.28 -16.62 -0.18
C ARG A 87 7.36 -15.78 -0.84
N ALA A 88 8.64 -16.07 -0.58
CA ALA A 88 9.77 -15.35 -1.14
C ALA A 88 9.76 -15.41 -2.69
N VAL A 89 9.52 -16.59 -3.25
CA VAL A 89 9.38 -16.81 -4.70
C VAL A 89 8.25 -15.96 -5.31
N ARG A 90 7.10 -15.87 -4.63
CA ARG A 90 5.97 -15.04 -5.07
C ARG A 90 6.27 -13.55 -4.99
N LEU A 91 6.91 -13.08 -3.92
CA LEU A 91 7.29 -11.68 -3.78
C LEU A 91 8.31 -11.27 -4.85
N LEU A 92 9.26 -12.14 -5.19
CA LEU A 92 10.19 -11.92 -6.30
C LEU A 92 9.46 -11.83 -7.65
N LYS A 93 8.44 -12.66 -7.87
CA LYS A 93 7.58 -12.57 -9.06
C LYS A 93 6.83 -11.24 -9.11
N ALA A 94 6.19 -10.83 -8.02
CA ALA A 94 5.43 -9.58 -7.94
C ALA A 94 6.33 -8.37 -8.23
N ARG A 95 7.49 -8.28 -7.57
CA ARG A 95 8.46 -7.20 -7.82
C ARG A 95 8.94 -7.15 -9.27
N ALA A 96 9.12 -8.31 -9.91
CA ALA A 96 9.51 -8.38 -11.32
C ALA A 96 8.41 -7.91 -12.28
N GLU A 97 7.13 -8.09 -11.90
CA GLU A 97 5.95 -7.60 -12.62
C GLU A 97 5.78 -6.08 -12.42
N ASP A 98 5.92 -5.57 -11.19
CA ASP A 98 5.81 -4.14 -10.87
C ASP A 98 6.84 -3.29 -11.62
N GLY A 99 8.06 -3.82 -11.78
CA GLY A 99 9.13 -3.18 -12.55
C GLY A 99 9.02 -3.37 -14.08
N ALA A 100 7.98 -4.05 -14.57
CA ALA A 100 7.82 -4.32 -16.00
C ALA A 100 6.97 -3.24 -16.70
N SER A 101 7.36 -2.91 -17.92
CA SER A 101 6.52 -2.07 -18.80
C SER A 101 5.22 -2.81 -19.15
N PRO A 102 4.08 -2.11 -19.33
CA PRO A 102 2.85 -2.72 -19.83
C PRO A 102 3.00 -3.48 -21.16
N ARG A 103 4.03 -3.13 -21.95
CA ARG A 103 4.36 -3.77 -23.23
C ARG A 103 5.33 -4.95 -23.12
N ASP A 104 5.84 -5.25 -21.93
CA ASP A 104 6.68 -6.42 -21.69
C ASP A 104 5.80 -7.68 -21.70
N ILE A 105 5.94 -8.53 -22.73
CA ILE A 105 5.11 -9.74 -22.89
C ILE A 105 5.53 -10.90 -21.98
N LYS A 106 6.69 -10.77 -21.32
CA LYS A 106 7.25 -11.83 -20.48
C LYS A 106 6.93 -11.58 -19.03
N ARG A 107 7.23 -10.38 -18.52
CA ARG A 107 7.11 -10.02 -17.10
C ARG A 107 5.82 -9.31 -16.75
N GLY A 108 5.19 -8.60 -17.70
CA GLY A 108 3.95 -7.89 -17.41
C GLY A 108 2.76 -8.85 -17.20
N PRO A 109 1.64 -8.38 -16.65
CA PRO A 109 0.48 -9.21 -16.29
C PRO A 109 -0.02 -10.08 -17.45
N GLY A 110 -0.30 -11.36 -17.15
CA GLY A 110 -0.72 -12.35 -18.14
C GLY A 110 0.37 -12.75 -19.14
N GLY A 111 1.62 -12.41 -18.85
CA GLY A 111 2.78 -12.70 -19.70
C GLY A 111 3.29 -14.13 -19.56
N ILE A 112 4.38 -14.44 -20.26
CA ILE A 112 5.03 -15.76 -20.27
C ILE A 112 5.35 -16.22 -18.84
N ARG A 113 5.88 -15.31 -18.00
CA ARG A 113 6.29 -15.62 -16.63
C ARG A 113 5.10 -15.95 -15.73
N ASP A 114 3.92 -15.39 -15.95
CA ASP A 114 2.70 -15.75 -15.19
C ASP A 114 2.34 -17.22 -15.41
N ILE A 115 2.38 -17.68 -16.67
CA ILE A 115 2.08 -19.06 -17.03
C ILE A 115 3.14 -20.01 -16.46
N GLU A 116 4.42 -19.69 -16.64
CA GLU A 116 5.52 -20.50 -16.10
C GLU A 116 5.45 -20.60 -14.59
N PHE A 117 5.15 -19.49 -13.92
CA PHE A 117 5.01 -19.44 -12.48
C PHE A 117 3.80 -20.26 -12.01
N ALA A 118 2.64 -20.12 -12.65
CA ALA A 118 1.44 -20.90 -12.31
C ALA A 118 1.73 -22.41 -12.38
N VAL A 119 2.35 -22.86 -13.46
CA VAL A 119 2.72 -24.27 -13.66
C VAL A 119 3.75 -24.71 -12.62
N GLN A 120 4.84 -23.96 -12.43
CA GLN A 120 5.89 -24.30 -11.48
C GLN A 120 5.39 -24.35 -10.04
N MET A 121 4.48 -23.47 -9.65
CA MET A 121 3.88 -23.52 -8.31
C MET A 121 3.05 -24.79 -8.11
N LEU A 122 2.29 -25.22 -9.13
CA LEU A 122 1.57 -26.50 -9.07
C LEU A 122 2.56 -27.68 -9.05
N GLN A 123 3.66 -27.61 -9.81
CA GLN A 123 4.73 -28.60 -9.73
C GLN A 123 5.28 -28.72 -8.33
N MET A 124 5.66 -27.60 -7.70
CA MET A 124 6.24 -27.61 -6.36
C MET A 124 5.31 -28.20 -5.31
N VAL A 125 4.00 -27.95 -5.42
CA VAL A 125 3.04 -28.45 -4.44
C VAL A 125 2.73 -29.94 -4.65
N HIS A 126 2.51 -30.36 -5.90
CA HIS A 126 2.01 -31.70 -6.20
C HIS A 126 3.12 -32.69 -6.59
N GLY A 127 4.21 -32.20 -7.16
CA GLY A 127 5.33 -33.00 -7.67
C GLY A 127 6.08 -33.81 -6.59
N ARG A 128 5.94 -33.44 -5.31
CA ARG A 128 6.42 -34.28 -4.19
C ARG A 128 5.70 -35.63 -4.14
N PHE A 129 4.40 -35.63 -4.42
CA PHE A 129 3.54 -36.81 -4.35
C PHE A 129 3.29 -37.47 -5.70
N ASP A 130 3.43 -36.71 -6.79
CA ASP A 130 3.20 -37.15 -8.16
C ASP A 130 4.45 -36.94 -9.04
N PRO A 131 5.23 -38.01 -9.28
CA PRO A 131 6.42 -37.93 -10.13
C PRO A 131 6.15 -37.50 -11.57
N ASP A 132 4.94 -37.69 -12.10
CA ASP A 132 4.62 -37.31 -13.49
C ASP A 132 4.69 -35.80 -13.68
N LEU A 133 4.46 -35.02 -12.62
CA LEU A 133 4.56 -33.56 -12.65
C LEU A 133 6.00 -33.03 -12.62
N ARG A 134 7.03 -33.86 -12.49
CA ARG A 134 8.45 -33.43 -12.41
C ARG A 134 9.06 -33.09 -13.78
N LYS A 135 8.23 -32.72 -14.78
CA LYS A 135 8.69 -32.38 -16.13
C LYS A 135 9.38 -31.01 -16.14
N PRO A 136 10.61 -30.89 -16.70
CA PRO A 136 11.26 -29.59 -16.85
C PRO A 136 10.57 -28.68 -17.85
N ALA A 137 9.92 -29.18 -18.91
CA ALA A 137 9.26 -28.32 -19.88
C ALA A 137 7.88 -27.87 -19.37
N THR A 138 7.57 -26.58 -19.52
CA THR A 138 6.30 -25.99 -19.04
C THR A 138 5.08 -26.62 -19.70
N LEU A 139 5.13 -26.85 -21.02
CA LEU A 139 4.02 -27.46 -21.76
C LEU A 139 3.83 -28.94 -21.42
N ASP A 140 4.92 -29.69 -21.25
CA ASP A 140 4.84 -31.10 -20.85
C ASP A 140 4.21 -31.22 -19.46
N CYS A 141 4.65 -30.40 -18.51
CA CYS A 141 4.03 -30.38 -17.19
C CYS A 141 2.56 -29.95 -17.25
N LEU A 142 2.21 -28.97 -18.09
CA LEU A 142 0.83 -28.51 -18.23
C LEU A 142 -0.08 -29.63 -18.80
N ALA A 143 0.45 -30.46 -19.69
CA ALA A 143 -0.24 -31.64 -20.18
C ALA A 143 -0.47 -32.69 -19.08
N GLU A 144 0.54 -32.98 -18.26
CA GLU A 144 0.41 -33.89 -17.10
C GLU A 144 -0.58 -33.34 -16.06
N LEU A 145 -0.56 -32.03 -15.80
CA LEU A 145 -1.51 -31.36 -14.91
C LEU A 145 -2.97 -31.51 -15.39
N GLY A 146 -3.21 -31.41 -16.70
CA GLY A 146 -4.53 -31.66 -17.29
C GLY A 146 -4.91 -33.14 -17.32
N GLY A 147 -3.97 -34.02 -17.66
CA GLY A 147 -4.19 -35.46 -17.77
C GLY A 147 -4.48 -36.14 -16.43
N ASN A 148 -3.82 -35.68 -15.36
CA ASN A 148 -3.99 -36.21 -14.00
C ASN A 148 -5.09 -35.49 -13.21
N GLY A 149 -5.85 -34.57 -13.83
CA GLY A 149 -7.01 -33.93 -13.22
C GLY A 149 -6.69 -32.84 -12.20
N TYR A 150 -5.45 -32.33 -12.16
CA TYR A 150 -5.11 -31.14 -11.37
C TYR A 150 -5.74 -29.87 -11.97
N LEU A 151 -5.84 -29.82 -13.30
CA LEU A 151 -6.50 -28.77 -14.07
C LEU A 151 -7.68 -29.34 -14.86
N GLU A 152 -8.70 -28.52 -15.11
CA GLU A 152 -9.69 -28.90 -16.13
C GLU A 152 -9.00 -28.92 -17.51
N PRO A 153 -9.30 -29.90 -18.39
CA PRO A 153 -8.67 -30.01 -19.71
C PRO A 153 -8.72 -28.70 -20.52
N GLU A 154 -9.84 -27.98 -20.46
CA GLU A 154 -10.03 -26.71 -21.18
C GLU A 154 -9.11 -25.60 -20.63
N GLN A 155 -8.82 -25.61 -19.33
CA GLN A 155 -7.91 -24.65 -18.71
C GLN A 155 -6.45 -24.94 -19.11
N ALA A 156 -6.07 -26.22 -19.12
CA ALA A 156 -4.74 -26.64 -19.57
C ALA A 156 -4.52 -26.28 -21.05
N GLU A 157 -5.52 -26.53 -21.91
CA GLU A 157 -5.46 -26.16 -23.33
C GLU A 157 -5.38 -24.64 -23.51
N ALA A 158 -6.18 -23.87 -22.77
CA ALA A 158 -6.15 -22.40 -22.84
C ALA A 158 -4.80 -21.81 -22.41
N LEU A 159 -4.17 -22.35 -21.36
CA LEU A 159 -2.83 -21.93 -20.94
C LEU A 159 -1.75 -22.34 -21.95
N ALA A 160 -1.89 -23.52 -22.56
CA ALA A 160 -0.95 -23.99 -23.59
C ALA A 160 -1.02 -23.09 -24.84
N ASP A 161 -2.22 -22.79 -25.32
CA ASP A 161 -2.48 -21.87 -26.42
C ASP A 161 -1.92 -20.46 -26.13
N ALA A 162 -2.18 -19.94 -24.93
CA ALA A 162 -1.62 -18.68 -24.46
C ALA A 162 -0.08 -18.68 -24.47
N TYR A 163 0.55 -19.71 -23.91
CA TYR A 163 2.00 -19.86 -23.86
C TYR A 163 2.59 -19.95 -25.27
N HIS A 164 2.03 -20.79 -26.14
CA HIS A 164 2.44 -20.91 -27.53
C HIS A 164 2.39 -19.58 -28.27
N PHE A 165 1.29 -18.83 -28.11
CA PHE A 165 1.15 -17.53 -28.75
C PHE A 165 2.22 -16.54 -28.25
N LEU A 166 2.37 -16.39 -26.93
CA LEU A 166 3.33 -15.45 -26.36
C LEU A 166 4.79 -15.81 -26.73
N ARG A 167 5.14 -17.09 -26.74
CA ARG A 167 6.46 -17.56 -27.20
C ARG A 167 6.67 -17.31 -28.70
N GLN A 168 5.64 -17.46 -29.53
CA GLN A 168 5.72 -17.09 -30.94
C GLN A 168 5.99 -15.59 -31.11
N VAL A 169 5.26 -14.75 -30.38
CA VAL A 169 5.48 -13.29 -30.40
C VAL A 169 6.92 -12.95 -29.96
N GLU A 170 7.38 -13.52 -28.84
CA GLU A 170 8.76 -13.37 -28.36
C GLU A 170 9.77 -13.75 -29.45
N HIS A 171 9.64 -14.93 -30.05
CA HIS A 171 10.54 -15.37 -31.11
C HIS A 171 10.52 -14.44 -32.33
N ARG A 172 9.36 -13.90 -32.73
CA ARG A 172 9.27 -12.96 -33.87
C ARG A 172 9.83 -11.58 -33.57
N LEU A 173 9.76 -11.14 -32.32
CA LEU A 173 10.45 -9.92 -31.88
C LEU A 173 11.97 -10.12 -31.96
N GLN A 174 12.48 -11.25 -31.47
CA GLN A 174 13.91 -11.52 -31.35
C GLN A 174 14.57 -11.85 -32.70
N VAL A 175 13.90 -12.58 -33.60
CA VAL A 175 14.45 -12.95 -34.93
C VAL A 175 14.81 -11.73 -35.79
N TRP A 176 14.19 -10.57 -35.55
CA TRP A 176 14.42 -9.37 -36.34
C TRP A 176 15.87 -8.86 -36.26
N ASP A 177 16.39 -8.67 -35.04
CA ASP A 177 17.74 -8.14 -34.80
C ASP A 177 18.61 -9.10 -33.96
N LEU A 178 18.14 -10.32 -33.70
CA LEU A 178 18.76 -11.30 -32.78
C LEU A 178 19.04 -10.73 -31.38
N THR A 179 18.18 -9.81 -30.92
CA THR A 179 18.25 -9.20 -29.59
C THR A 179 17.32 -9.90 -28.61
N GLN A 180 17.77 -10.13 -27.37
CA GLN A 180 16.93 -10.63 -26.27
C GLN A 180 15.95 -9.57 -25.75
N THR A 181 14.98 -9.17 -26.57
CA THR A 181 13.92 -8.23 -26.19
C THR A 181 12.61 -8.97 -25.89
N HIS A 182 11.86 -8.43 -24.93
CA HIS A 182 10.49 -8.83 -24.60
C HIS A 182 9.51 -7.63 -24.69
N GLU A 183 10.02 -6.46 -25.05
CA GLU A 183 9.25 -5.21 -25.10
C GLU A 183 8.56 -5.09 -26.47
N LEU A 184 7.25 -4.89 -26.48
CA LEU A 184 6.54 -4.61 -27.73
C LEU A 184 6.91 -3.22 -28.27
N PRO A 185 7.12 -3.10 -29.59
CA PRO A 185 7.48 -1.83 -30.20
C PRO A 185 6.33 -0.82 -30.12
N ALA A 186 6.64 0.44 -29.82
CA ALA A 186 5.65 1.52 -29.75
C ALA A 186 5.05 1.83 -31.13
N SER A 187 5.91 1.84 -32.15
CA SER A 187 5.58 2.23 -33.52
C SER A 187 4.60 1.25 -34.14
N ARG A 188 3.49 1.79 -34.66
CA ARG A 188 2.48 1.01 -35.39
C ARG A 188 3.07 0.23 -36.56
N GLU A 189 3.98 0.84 -37.32
CA GLU A 189 4.62 0.19 -38.48
C GLU A 189 5.36 -1.11 -38.10
N VAL A 190 6.15 -1.09 -37.02
CA VAL A 190 6.85 -2.30 -36.55
C VAL A 190 5.87 -3.33 -36.00
N ARG A 191 4.75 -2.90 -35.38
CA ARG A 191 3.67 -3.81 -34.97
C ARG A 191 2.93 -4.42 -36.17
N GLU A 192 2.73 -3.69 -37.27
CA GLU A 192 2.17 -4.24 -38.51
C GLU A 192 3.06 -5.35 -39.07
N ARG A 193 4.38 -5.16 -39.05
CA ARG A 193 5.32 -6.20 -39.45
C ARG A 193 5.23 -7.43 -38.55
N LEU A 194 5.18 -7.24 -37.24
CA LEU A 194 5.03 -8.33 -36.27
C LEU A 194 3.74 -9.12 -36.56
N GLY A 195 2.62 -8.43 -36.69
CA GLY A 195 1.33 -9.04 -37.00
C GLY A 195 1.33 -9.80 -38.33
N ARG A 196 1.93 -9.24 -39.38
CA ARG A 196 2.09 -9.93 -40.67
C ARG A 196 2.95 -11.17 -40.57
N SER A 197 4.04 -11.12 -39.79
CA SER A 197 4.87 -12.30 -39.58
C SER A 197 4.04 -13.44 -38.96
N LEU A 198 3.14 -13.11 -38.03
CA LEU A 198 2.26 -14.06 -37.35
C LEU A 198 1.11 -14.57 -38.25
N GLY A 199 0.99 -14.06 -39.48
CA GLY A 199 0.07 -14.55 -40.51
C GLY A 199 -1.16 -13.68 -40.74
N TRP A 200 -1.31 -12.54 -40.04
CA TRP A 200 -2.44 -11.64 -40.26
C TRP A 200 -2.20 -10.70 -41.44
N VAL A 201 -3.20 -10.54 -42.30
CA VAL A 201 -3.07 -9.80 -43.57
C VAL A 201 -4.00 -8.60 -43.65
N LEU A 202 -5.26 -8.73 -43.21
CA LEU A 202 -6.29 -7.70 -43.37
C LEU A 202 -6.16 -6.57 -42.35
N ASP A 203 -6.04 -6.91 -41.07
CA ASP A 203 -5.75 -5.95 -39.99
C ASP A 203 -4.66 -6.50 -39.04
N PRO A 204 -3.38 -6.49 -39.46
CA PRO A 204 -2.31 -7.14 -38.71
C PRO A 204 -2.11 -6.60 -37.29
N VAL A 205 -2.40 -5.32 -37.04
CA VAL A 205 -2.24 -4.71 -35.71
C VAL A 205 -3.48 -4.93 -34.86
N GLY A 206 -4.68 -4.69 -35.39
CA GLY A 206 -5.91 -4.86 -34.61
C GLY A 206 -6.12 -6.32 -34.21
N GLU A 207 -5.88 -7.28 -35.10
CA GLU A 207 -5.98 -8.70 -34.77
C GLU A 207 -4.91 -9.13 -33.76
N PHE A 208 -3.67 -8.64 -33.90
CA PHE A 208 -2.61 -8.88 -32.93
C PHE A 208 -2.93 -8.34 -31.54
N ASP A 209 -3.29 -7.06 -31.44
CA ASP A 209 -3.58 -6.39 -30.17
C ASP A 209 -4.79 -7.06 -29.48
N THR A 210 -5.83 -7.41 -30.25
CA THR A 210 -7.02 -8.13 -29.75
C THR A 210 -6.65 -9.51 -29.21
N ARG A 211 -5.87 -10.28 -29.97
CA ARG A 211 -5.43 -11.63 -29.57
C ARG A 211 -4.52 -11.57 -28.34
N LEU A 212 -3.58 -10.62 -28.30
CA LEU A 212 -2.70 -10.42 -27.16
C LEU A 212 -3.48 -10.05 -25.90
N ALA A 213 -4.41 -9.10 -25.99
CA ALA A 213 -5.25 -8.71 -24.86
C ALA A 213 -6.05 -9.91 -24.32
N ARG A 214 -6.66 -10.70 -25.20
CA ARG A 214 -7.39 -11.91 -24.83
C ARG A 214 -6.49 -12.94 -24.14
N VAL A 215 -5.33 -13.25 -24.74
CA VAL A 215 -4.38 -14.22 -24.18
C VAL A 215 -3.88 -13.80 -22.80
N ARG A 216 -3.49 -12.53 -22.64
CA ARG A 216 -3.02 -12.02 -21.34
C ARG A 216 -4.13 -12.05 -20.30
N ALA A 217 -5.36 -11.65 -20.65
CA ALA A 217 -6.50 -11.74 -19.75
C ALA A 217 -6.80 -13.18 -19.33
N THR A 218 -6.79 -14.13 -20.27
CA THR A 218 -7.00 -15.56 -19.97
C THR A 218 -5.89 -16.13 -19.10
N ALA A 219 -4.62 -15.87 -19.43
CA ALA A 219 -3.48 -16.34 -18.65
C ALA A 219 -3.52 -15.78 -17.22
N ARG A 220 -3.89 -14.50 -17.06
CA ARG A 220 -4.00 -13.85 -15.76
C ARG A 220 -5.14 -14.42 -14.92
N ASP A 221 -6.34 -14.51 -15.47
CA ASP A 221 -7.52 -15.07 -14.78
C ASP A 221 -7.27 -16.53 -14.36
N LEU A 222 -6.67 -17.34 -15.24
CA LEU A 222 -6.32 -18.72 -14.91
C LEU A 222 -5.21 -18.79 -13.86
N HIS A 223 -4.15 -17.99 -13.96
CA HIS A 223 -3.10 -17.93 -12.94
C HIS A 223 -3.68 -17.68 -11.54
N GLU A 224 -4.58 -16.69 -11.42
CA GLU A 224 -5.23 -16.35 -10.17
C GLU A 224 -6.15 -17.49 -9.69
N ARG A 225 -7.04 -17.99 -10.56
CA ARG A 225 -7.97 -19.07 -10.16
C ARG A 225 -7.25 -20.35 -9.75
N LEU A 226 -6.26 -20.80 -10.51
CA LEU A 226 -5.59 -22.06 -10.26
C LEU A 226 -4.80 -22.07 -8.96
N TYR A 227 -4.29 -20.92 -8.55
CA TYR A 227 -3.54 -20.81 -7.31
C TYR A 227 -4.45 -20.63 -6.09
N PHE A 228 -5.39 -19.68 -6.14
CA PHE A 228 -6.16 -19.26 -4.97
C PHE A 228 -7.44 -20.07 -4.76
N ARG A 229 -8.12 -20.52 -5.83
CA ARG A 229 -9.42 -21.21 -5.71
C ARG A 229 -9.35 -22.54 -4.96
N PRO A 230 -8.37 -23.43 -5.21
CA PRO A 230 -8.28 -24.71 -4.50
C PRO A 230 -8.07 -24.56 -3.00
N ILE A 231 -7.41 -23.48 -2.56
CA ILE A 231 -7.28 -23.15 -1.13
C ILE A 231 -8.68 -22.93 -0.57
N LEU A 232 -9.43 -22.00 -1.17
CA LEU A 232 -10.75 -21.61 -0.69
C LEU A 232 -11.75 -22.77 -0.69
N ASP A 233 -11.76 -23.59 -1.74
CA ASP A 233 -12.66 -24.74 -1.84
C ASP A 233 -12.34 -25.80 -0.75
N SER A 234 -11.06 -25.99 -0.43
CA SER A 234 -10.60 -26.88 0.66
C SER A 234 -11.05 -26.37 2.03
N LEU A 235 -10.85 -25.07 2.31
CA LEU A 235 -11.28 -24.45 3.57
C LEU A 235 -12.79 -24.46 3.77
N ALA A 236 -13.54 -24.32 2.68
CA ALA A 236 -15.00 -24.39 2.69
C ALA A 236 -15.54 -25.83 2.80
N GLY A 237 -14.66 -26.85 2.82
CA GLY A 237 -15.05 -28.26 2.93
C GLY A 237 -15.86 -28.75 1.73
N ILE A 238 -15.65 -28.18 0.55
CA ILE A 238 -16.38 -28.58 -0.66
C ILE A 238 -15.92 -30.00 -1.05
N PRO A 239 -16.83 -30.96 -1.26
CA PRO A 239 -16.44 -32.35 -1.58
C PRO A 239 -15.60 -32.52 -2.85
N SER A 240 -15.66 -31.55 -3.77
CA SER A 240 -14.85 -31.52 -4.99
C SER A 240 -13.51 -30.78 -4.83
N ALA A 241 -13.15 -30.37 -3.61
CA ALA A 241 -11.87 -29.71 -3.36
C ALA A 241 -10.72 -30.67 -3.71
N ARG A 242 -9.86 -30.23 -4.62
CA ARG A 242 -8.70 -31.00 -5.11
C ARG A 242 -7.46 -30.87 -4.21
N LEU A 243 -7.60 -30.20 -3.05
CA LEU A 243 -6.49 -29.88 -2.15
C LEU A 243 -6.82 -30.36 -0.72
N GLU A 244 -5.92 -31.15 -0.15
CA GLU A 244 -6.00 -31.59 1.25
C GLU A 244 -5.98 -30.39 2.22
N PRO A 245 -6.72 -30.43 3.35
CA PRO A 245 -6.82 -29.31 4.27
C PRO A 245 -5.47 -28.80 4.78
N GLU A 246 -4.53 -29.70 5.07
CA GLU A 246 -3.19 -29.32 5.54
C GLU A 246 -2.38 -28.58 4.45
N ALA A 247 -2.53 -29.01 3.19
CA ALA A 247 -1.91 -28.31 2.07
C ALA A 247 -2.53 -26.94 1.82
N ALA A 248 -3.84 -26.76 2.08
CA ALA A 248 -4.49 -25.45 2.03
C ALA A 248 -3.95 -24.50 3.10
N ARG A 249 -3.75 -25.00 4.33
CA ARG A 249 -3.14 -24.23 5.43
C ARG A 249 -1.71 -23.80 5.14
N MET A 250 -0.89 -24.69 4.62
CA MET A 250 0.47 -24.36 4.19
C MET A 250 0.47 -23.26 3.12
N ARG A 251 -0.48 -23.28 2.17
CA ARG A 251 -0.59 -22.23 1.16
C ARG A 251 -1.08 -20.89 1.75
N LEU A 252 -1.97 -20.89 2.74
CA LEU A 252 -2.34 -19.67 3.47
C LEU A 252 -1.15 -19.08 4.23
N ALA A 253 -0.34 -19.92 4.88
CA ALA A 253 0.89 -19.46 5.51
C ALA A 253 1.86 -18.85 4.46
N ALA A 254 1.98 -19.49 3.28
CA ALA A 254 2.79 -18.96 2.17
C ALA A 254 2.23 -17.67 1.54
N LEU A 255 0.95 -17.36 1.78
CA LEU A 255 0.30 -16.09 1.44
C LEU A 255 0.58 -15.00 2.48
N GLY A 256 1.29 -15.33 3.56
CA GLY A 256 1.67 -14.40 4.61
C GLY A 256 0.68 -14.31 5.79
N PHE A 257 -0.36 -15.15 5.81
CA PHE A 257 -1.26 -15.27 6.96
C PHE A 257 -0.56 -15.99 8.10
N ARG A 258 -0.40 -15.32 9.24
CA ARG A 258 0.20 -15.88 10.45
C ARG A 258 -0.83 -16.64 11.28
N ASP A 259 -2.06 -16.15 11.34
CA ASP A 259 -3.17 -16.82 12.02
C ASP A 259 -4.06 -17.54 11.00
N VAL A 260 -3.55 -18.67 10.51
CA VAL A 260 -4.23 -19.47 9.49
C VAL A 260 -5.63 -19.87 9.95
N ALA A 261 -5.79 -20.31 11.22
CA ALA A 261 -7.08 -20.74 11.74
C ALA A 261 -8.12 -19.59 11.74
N ALA A 262 -7.74 -18.38 12.15
CA ALA A 262 -8.63 -17.22 12.07
C ALA A 262 -8.97 -16.85 10.62
N ALA A 263 -8.01 -17.00 9.70
CA ALA A 263 -8.23 -16.77 8.27
C ALA A 263 -9.24 -17.77 7.69
N GLU A 264 -9.12 -19.06 8.01
CA GLU A 264 -10.08 -20.10 7.61
C GLU A 264 -11.52 -19.72 8.00
N VAL A 265 -11.72 -19.37 9.27
CA VAL A 265 -13.03 -18.96 9.80
C VAL A 265 -13.54 -17.73 9.05
N ALA A 266 -12.70 -16.72 8.85
CA ALA A 266 -13.10 -15.50 8.15
C ALA A 266 -13.52 -15.76 6.70
N PHE A 267 -12.83 -16.65 5.97
CA PHE A 267 -13.21 -16.98 4.60
C PHE A 267 -14.53 -17.73 4.53
N VAL A 268 -14.76 -18.69 5.43
CA VAL A 268 -16.03 -19.39 5.54
C VAL A 268 -17.15 -18.41 5.86
N ASP A 269 -16.96 -17.53 6.85
CA ASP A 269 -17.97 -16.53 7.25
C ASP A 269 -18.38 -15.61 6.09
N MET A 270 -17.41 -15.16 5.30
CA MET A 270 -17.65 -14.24 4.17
C MET A 270 -18.28 -14.92 2.96
N THR A 271 -18.10 -16.23 2.79
CA THR A 271 -18.57 -16.98 1.61
C THR A 271 -19.78 -17.88 1.89
N ALA A 272 -20.10 -18.14 3.15
CA ALA A 272 -21.23 -18.98 3.53
C ALA A 272 -22.58 -18.39 3.09
N GLY A 273 -23.49 -19.29 2.69
CA GLY A 273 -24.88 -18.98 2.34
C GLY A 273 -25.12 -18.61 0.87
N LEU A 274 -26.39 -18.33 0.55
CA LEU A 274 -26.87 -18.10 -0.83
C LEU A 274 -27.21 -16.64 -1.13
N SER A 275 -26.81 -15.72 -0.24
CA SER A 275 -27.09 -14.30 -0.42
C SER A 275 -26.36 -13.72 -1.64
N ARG A 276 -26.86 -12.60 -2.19
CA ARG A 276 -26.17 -11.89 -3.29
C ARG A 276 -24.73 -11.51 -2.89
N ARG A 277 -24.55 -11.08 -1.63
CA ARG A 277 -23.23 -10.82 -1.03
C ARG A 277 -22.33 -12.05 -1.03
N SER A 278 -22.83 -13.17 -0.51
CA SER A 278 -22.06 -14.43 -0.43
C SER A 278 -21.62 -14.90 -1.81
N ARG A 279 -22.50 -14.80 -2.84
CA ARG A 279 -22.15 -15.14 -4.23
C ARG A 279 -21.11 -14.20 -4.82
N ALA A 280 -21.27 -12.89 -4.64
CA ALA A 280 -20.29 -11.91 -5.11
C ALA A 280 -18.92 -12.14 -4.44
N MET A 281 -18.91 -12.43 -3.14
CA MET A 281 -17.68 -12.73 -2.42
C MET A 281 -17.07 -14.06 -2.86
N GLN A 282 -17.86 -15.11 -3.09
CA GLN A 282 -17.34 -16.37 -3.66
C GLN A 282 -16.65 -16.15 -5.01
N GLN A 283 -17.07 -15.15 -5.80
CA GLN A 283 -16.44 -14.81 -7.07
C GLN A 283 -15.20 -13.91 -6.89
N ALA A 284 -15.26 -12.95 -5.96
CA ALA A 284 -14.17 -12.00 -5.71
C ALA A 284 -13.03 -12.59 -4.87
N LEU A 285 -13.31 -13.58 -4.02
CA LEU A 285 -12.38 -14.01 -2.98
C LEU A 285 -11.02 -14.52 -3.49
N PRO A 286 -10.90 -15.24 -4.63
CA PRO A 286 -9.60 -15.58 -5.19
C PRO A 286 -8.70 -14.35 -5.44
N LEU A 287 -9.28 -13.27 -5.96
CA LEU A 287 -8.56 -12.01 -6.22
C LEU A 287 -8.25 -11.27 -4.92
N THR A 288 -9.23 -11.20 -4.02
CA THR A 288 -9.05 -10.63 -2.68
C THR A 288 -7.92 -11.31 -1.92
N LEU A 289 -7.78 -12.63 -2.05
CA LEU A 289 -6.70 -13.39 -1.43
C LEU A 289 -5.32 -13.03 -2.01
N ASP A 290 -5.23 -12.82 -3.34
CA ASP A 290 -4.01 -12.30 -3.96
C ASP A 290 -3.66 -10.92 -3.41
N TRP A 291 -4.60 -9.97 -3.44
CA TRP A 291 -4.36 -8.60 -3.00
C TRP A 291 -4.01 -8.50 -1.50
N LEU A 292 -4.74 -9.22 -0.64
CA LEU A 292 -4.41 -9.29 0.78
C LEU A 292 -3.01 -9.86 1.01
N SER A 293 -2.60 -10.88 0.24
CA SER A 293 -1.26 -11.47 0.36
C SER A 293 -0.11 -10.53 -0.02
N ARG A 294 -0.41 -9.47 -0.79
CA ARG A 294 0.55 -8.42 -1.15
C ARG A 294 0.55 -7.25 -0.16
N SER A 295 -0.42 -7.19 0.74
CA SER A 295 -0.50 -6.13 1.74
C SER A 295 0.54 -6.32 2.87
N PRO A 296 0.91 -5.26 3.62
CA PRO A 296 1.87 -5.36 4.71
C PRO A 296 1.48 -6.37 5.81
N ASP A 297 0.19 -6.44 6.15
CA ASP A 297 -0.38 -7.40 7.11
C ASP A 297 -1.68 -8.02 6.56
N PRO A 298 -1.59 -9.22 5.93
CA PRO A 298 -2.75 -9.92 5.38
C PRO A 298 -3.80 -10.30 6.43
N ASP A 299 -3.38 -10.64 7.65
CA ASP A 299 -4.30 -11.00 8.74
C ASP A 299 -5.12 -9.78 9.18
N LEU A 300 -4.47 -8.62 9.32
CA LEU A 300 -5.15 -7.36 9.60
C LEU A 300 -6.12 -6.99 8.47
N GLY A 301 -5.66 -7.06 7.22
CA GLY A 301 -6.49 -6.76 6.05
C GLY A 301 -7.74 -7.62 5.99
N LEU A 302 -7.61 -8.93 6.22
CA LEU A 302 -8.73 -9.86 6.23
C LEU A 302 -9.72 -9.57 7.39
N ARG A 303 -9.20 -9.32 8.60
CA ARG A 303 -10.06 -8.98 9.75
C ARG A 303 -10.86 -7.69 9.49
N GLN A 304 -10.20 -6.64 9.01
CA GLN A 304 -10.85 -5.35 8.74
C GLN A 304 -11.83 -5.45 7.56
N LEU A 305 -11.51 -6.21 6.50
CA LEU A 305 -12.43 -6.47 5.40
C LEU A 305 -13.68 -7.19 5.87
N ARG A 306 -13.53 -8.23 6.72
CA ARG A 306 -14.66 -8.97 7.30
C ARG A 306 -15.56 -8.04 8.12
N LEU A 307 -14.99 -7.15 8.93
CA LEU A 307 -15.75 -6.17 9.72
C LEU A 307 -16.50 -5.18 8.83
N LEU A 308 -15.82 -4.61 7.82
CA LEU A 308 -16.41 -3.66 6.89
C LEU A 308 -17.60 -4.28 6.13
N LEU A 309 -17.45 -5.52 5.68
CA LEU A 309 -18.51 -6.30 5.02
C LEU A 309 -19.65 -6.72 5.95
N ALA A 310 -19.48 -6.63 7.27
CA ALA A 310 -20.51 -6.92 8.27
C ALA A 310 -21.27 -5.65 8.71
N ASN A 311 -20.58 -4.51 8.78
CA ASN A 311 -21.08 -3.26 9.36
C ASN A 311 -21.73 -2.30 8.34
N THR A 312 -21.35 -2.34 7.06
CA THR A 312 -21.97 -1.46 6.05
C THR A 312 -23.43 -1.82 5.82
N THR A 313 -24.37 -0.85 5.77
CA THR A 313 -25.79 -1.12 5.51
C THR A 313 -26.07 -1.63 4.10
N ASP A 314 -25.11 -1.48 3.19
CA ASP A 314 -25.16 -1.96 1.80
C ASP A 314 -24.08 -3.02 1.54
N HIS A 315 -24.15 -4.12 2.30
CA HIS A 315 -23.22 -5.25 2.24
C HIS A 315 -23.06 -5.83 0.83
N GLY A 316 -24.11 -5.74 0.01
CA GLY A 316 -24.15 -6.24 -1.35
C GLY A 316 -23.33 -5.40 -2.32
N SER A 317 -23.35 -4.08 -2.18
CA SER A 317 -22.64 -3.19 -3.12
C SER A 317 -21.13 -3.26 -2.96
N LEU A 318 -20.60 -3.36 -1.73
CA LEU A 318 -19.15 -3.45 -1.53
C LEU A 318 -18.57 -4.76 -2.07
N ALA A 319 -19.22 -5.90 -1.79
CA ALA A 319 -18.79 -7.18 -2.36
C ALA A 319 -18.91 -7.19 -3.90
N THR A 320 -19.94 -6.55 -4.44
CA THR A 320 -20.12 -6.39 -5.89
C THR A 320 -19.08 -5.45 -6.50
N LEU A 321 -18.68 -4.38 -5.78
CA LEU A 321 -17.63 -3.46 -6.19
C LEU A 321 -16.29 -4.19 -6.30
N ILE A 322 -15.91 -4.96 -5.28
CA ILE A 322 -14.65 -5.72 -5.28
C ILE A 322 -14.62 -6.68 -6.49
N HIS A 323 -15.74 -7.32 -6.81
CA HIS A 323 -15.84 -8.20 -7.97
C HIS A 323 -15.76 -7.46 -9.32
N ASN A 324 -16.50 -6.36 -9.47
CA ASN A 324 -16.66 -5.67 -10.76
C ASN A 324 -15.56 -4.63 -11.04
N ASN A 325 -14.88 -4.16 -10.01
CA ASN A 325 -13.80 -3.19 -10.10
C ASN A 325 -12.56 -3.72 -9.35
N PRO A 326 -11.73 -4.53 -10.02
CA PRO A 326 -10.52 -5.11 -9.44
C PRO A 326 -9.56 -4.07 -8.85
N VAL A 327 -9.44 -2.90 -9.50
CA VAL A 327 -8.57 -1.81 -9.04
C VAL A 327 -9.05 -1.28 -7.68
N ALA A 328 -10.36 -1.09 -7.51
CA ALA A 328 -10.95 -0.69 -6.24
C ALA A 328 -10.72 -1.76 -5.15
N GLY A 329 -10.89 -3.04 -5.51
CA GLY A 329 -10.68 -4.17 -4.61
C GLY A 329 -9.23 -4.28 -4.13
N GLU A 330 -8.27 -4.12 -5.03
CA GLU A 330 -6.84 -4.12 -4.72
C GLU A 330 -6.46 -2.96 -3.80
N ARG A 331 -6.84 -1.73 -4.15
CA ARG A 331 -6.61 -0.53 -3.32
C ARG A 331 -7.21 -0.69 -1.94
N LEU A 332 -8.43 -1.22 -1.85
CA LEU A 332 -9.11 -1.48 -0.58
C LEU A 332 -8.33 -2.48 0.28
N CYS A 333 -7.91 -3.61 -0.29
CA CYS A 333 -7.14 -4.62 0.44
C CYS A 333 -5.80 -4.07 0.94
N LEU A 334 -5.12 -3.26 0.12
CA LEU A 334 -3.87 -2.61 0.51
C LEU A 334 -4.08 -1.67 1.70
N LEU A 335 -5.09 -0.78 1.66
CA LEU A 335 -5.38 0.13 2.77
C LEU A 335 -5.74 -0.62 4.05
N LEU A 336 -6.60 -1.65 3.95
CA LEU A 336 -6.99 -2.47 5.09
C LEU A 336 -5.84 -3.29 5.67
N GLY A 337 -4.88 -3.73 4.85
CA GLY A 337 -3.70 -4.45 5.32
C GLY A 337 -2.57 -3.55 5.81
N THR A 338 -2.69 -2.21 5.68
CA THR A 338 -1.61 -1.27 6.05
C THR A 338 -1.73 -0.78 7.49
N GLY A 339 -2.94 -0.52 8.00
CA GLY A 339 -3.09 -0.04 9.37
C GLY A 339 -4.53 0.05 9.88
N GLU A 340 -4.68 0.01 11.21
CA GLU A 340 -5.97 0.05 11.90
C GLU A 340 -6.72 1.38 11.72
N LEU A 341 -5.98 2.50 11.63
CA LEU A 341 -6.58 3.82 11.37
C LEU A 341 -7.44 3.79 10.09
N LEU A 342 -6.93 3.18 9.02
CA LEU A 342 -7.60 3.15 7.72
C LEU A 342 -8.87 2.30 7.75
N GLY A 343 -8.84 1.11 8.34
CA GLY A 343 -10.06 0.30 8.43
C GLY A 343 -11.09 0.92 9.37
N ASN A 344 -10.67 1.56 10.46
CA ASN A 344 -11.58 2.33 11.33
C ASN A 344 -12.23 3.53 10.60
N LEU A 345 -11.48 4.20 9.73
CA LEU A 345 -12.01 5.31 8.92
C LEU A 345 -12.93 4.80 7.81
N LEU A 346 -12.57 3.72 7.11
CA LEU A 346 -13.37 3.10 6.05
C LEU A 346 -14.68 2.50 6.58
N ASP A 347 -14.67 1.89 7.77
CA ASP A 347 -15.88 1.39 8.42
C ASP A 347 -16.91 2.52 8.66
N ARG A 348 -16.42 3.72 8.96
CA ARG A 348 -17.26 4.92 9.17
C ARG A 348 -17.61 5.65 7.87
N ILE A 349 -16.91 5.38 6.77
CA ILE A 349 -17.04 6.05 5.47
C ILE A 349 -16.97 4.98 4.36
N PRO A 350 -17.86 3.97 4.34
CA PRO A 350 -17.79 2.88 3.38
C PRO A 350 -18.00 3.35 1.94
N GLU A 351 -18.71 4.47 1.73
CA GLU A 351 -18.88 5.11 0.42
C GLU A 351 -17.56 5.61 -0.19
N PHE A 352 -16.47 5.70 0.59
CA PHE A 352 -15.15 6.04 0.07
C PHE A 352 -14.66 4.99 -0.94
N ALA A 353 -15.02 3.72 -0.73
CA ALA A 353 -14.67 2.64 -1.65
C ALA A 353 -15.33 2.81 -3.03
N THR A 354 -16.61 3.18 -3.06
CA THR A 354 -17.39 3.33 -4.30
C THR A 354 -17.22 4.68 -4.99
N THR A 355 -16.55 5.64 -4.36
CA THR A 355 -16.35 6.99 -4.91
C THR A 355 -14.90 7.29 -5.25
N GLN A 356 -13.98 7.03 -4.32
CA GLN A 356 -12.56 7.38 -4.50
C GLN A 356 -11.76 6.17 -4.97
N LEU A 357 -11.88 5.02 -4.31
CA LEU A 357 -11.06 3.85 -4.68
C LEU A 357 -11.39 3.30 -6.06
N SER A 358 -12.64 3.43 -6.49
CA SER A 358 -13.13 2.98 -7.79
C SER A 358 -12.96 3.98 -8.93
N ALA A 359 -12.46 5.19 -8.65
CA ALA A 359 -12.20 6.18 -9.70
C ALA A 359 -10.97 5.76 -10.52
N ASP A 360 -11.06 5.92 -11.84
CA ASP A 360 -9.93 5.70 -12.76
C ASP A 360 -8.80 6.68 -12.44
N GLU A 361 -9.15 7.96 -12.24
CA GLU A 361 -8.28 9.05 -11.82
C GLU A 361 -8.82 9.66 -10.52
N PRO A 362 -8.51 9.07 -9.36
CA PRO A 362 -8.93 9.64 -8.09
C PRO A 362 -8.21 10.98 -7.88
N ASP A 363 -8.96 11.99 -7.48
CA ASP A 363 -8.35 13.24 -7.07
C ASP A 363 -7.73 13.03 -5.68
N TRP A 364 -6.42 13.00 -5.59
CA TRP A 364 -5.72 12.86 -4.31
C TRP A 364 -5.24 14.20 -3.74
N ASN A 365 -5.18 15.26 -4.55
CA ASN A 365 -4.61 16.52 -4.13
C ASN A 365 -5.64 17.37 -3.39
N ILE A 366 -5.57 17.32 -2.06
CA ILE A 366 -6.45 18.10 -1.19
C ILE A 366 -5.72 19.16 -0.37
N ARG A 367 -4.51 19.54 -0.77
CA ARG A 367 -3.80 20.69 -0.19
C ARG A 367 -4.45 21.98 -0.68
N ASP A 368 -5.45 22.42 0.07
CA ASP A 368 -6.35 23.51 -0.29
C ASP A 368 -7.00 24.02 1.00
N ARG A 369 -6.33 24.95 1.67
CA ARG A 369 -6.81 25.55 2.93
C ARG A 369 -8.13 26.29 2.72
N GLU A 370 -8.17 27.22 1.75
CA GLU A 370 -9.31 28.11 1.53
C GLU A 370 -10.54 27.33 1.11
N GLY A 371 -10.42 26.44 0.13
CA GLY A 371 -11.54 25.60 -0.29
C GLY A 371 -11.91 24.56 0.76
N ALA A 372 -11.00 24.10 1.64
CA ALA A 372 -11.39 23.26 2.77
C ALA A 372 -12.27 24.01 3.77
N ILE A 373 -11.90 25.26 4.10
CA ILE A 373 -12.71 26.14 4.95
C ILE A 373 -14.07 26.41 4.28
N GLU A 374 -14.08 26.88 3.03
CA GLU A 374 -15.30 27.21 2.29
C GLU A 374 -16.27 26.02 2.23
N ARG A 375 -15.77 24.82 1.89
CA ARG A 375 -16.60 23.60 1.85
C ARG A 375 -17.19 23.26 3.21
N LEU A 376 -16.42 23.38 4.29
CA LEU A 376 -16.92 23.07 5.63
C LEU A 376 -17.96 24.11 6.08
N LEU A 377 -17.70 25.40 5.89
CA LEU A 377 -18.65 26.47 6.23
C LEU A 377 -19.98 26.30 5.49
N GLY A 378 -19.93 26.07 4.17
CA GLY A 378 -21.15 25.81 3.39
C GLY A 378 -21.94 24.58 3.85
N LEU A 379 -21.26 23.55 4.37
CA LEU A 379 -21.95 22.41 5.00
C LEU A 379 -22.60 22.80 6.34
N LEU A 380 -21.97 23.67 7.13
CA LEU A 380 -22.46 24.10 8.45
C LEU A 380 -23.63 25.08 8.36
N ASP A 381 -23.63 25.97 7.38
CA ASP A 381 -24.72 26.94 7.14
C ASP A 381 -26.08 26.25 6.96
N SER A 382 -26.07 25.04 6.38
CA SER A 382 -27.28 24.23 6.18
C SER A 382 -27.77 23.48 7.42
N ARG A 383 -27.08 23.60 8.57
CA ARG A 383 -27.32 22.82 9.79
C ARG A 383 -27.71 23.73 10.96
N PRO A 384 -28.98 23.70 11.42
CA PRO A 384 -29.41 24.54 12.53
C PRO A 384 -29.10 23.95 13.92
N ASP A 385 -28.99 22.62 14.04
CA ASP A 385 -28.77 21.94 15.31
C ASP A 385 -27.27 21.89 15.69
N PRO A 386 -26.88 22.27 16.93
CA PRO A 386 -25.49 22.22 17.38
C PRO A 386 -24.83 20.85 17.29
N ASP A 387 -25.56 19.78 17.60
CA ASP A 387 -24.98 18.43 17.55
C ASP A 387 -24.75 17.97 16.10
N ASP A 388 -25.65 18.33 15.17
CA ASP A 388 -25.45 18.13 13.73
C ASP A 388 -24.23 18.90 13.19
N ARG A 389 -23.98 20.11 13.69
CA ARG A 389 -22.77 20.91 13.35
C ARG A 389 -21.51 20.21 13.84
N ILE A 390 -21.48 19.78 15.12
CA ILE A 390 -20.37 18.98 15.67
C ILE A 390 -20.14 17.75 14.80
N GLY A 391 -21.17 16.97 14.50
CA GLY A 391 -21.07 15.78 13.65
C GLY A 391 -20.54 16.08 12.25
N THR A 392 -20.89 17.24 11.68
CA THR A 392 -20.41 17.68 10.37
C THR A 392 -18.92 17.99 10.39
N ILE A 393 -18.43 18.72 11.39
CA ILE A 393 -17.00 18.96 11.61
C ILE A 393 -16.25 17.64 11.75
N ARG A 394 -16.76 16.70 12.55
CA ARG A 394 -16.14 15.37 12.74
C ARG A 394 -16.05 14.56 11.47
N ARG A 395 -17.14 14.48 10.71
CA ARG A 395 -17.18 13.73 9.44
C ARG A 395 -16.26 14.37 8.39
N PHE A 396 -16.21 15.70 8.35
CA PHE A 396 -15.32 16.43 7.45
C PHE A 396 -13.85 16.12 7.72
N ALA A 397 -13.43 16.23 8.99
CA ALA A 397 -12.06 15.90 9.40
C ALA A 397 -11.69 14.46 9.03
N ARG A 398 -12.53 13.47 9.43
CA ARG A 398 -12.28 12.05 9.12
C ARG A 398 -12.18 11.76 7.63
N ARG A 399 -13.08 12.33 6.81
CA ARG A 399 -13.06 12.15 5.35
C ARG A 399 -11.78 12.70 4.74
N ARG A 400 -11.31 13.86 5.20
CA ARG A 400 -10.03 14.42 4.77
C ARG A 400 -8.86 13.55 5.22
N THR A 401 -8.81 13.15 6.49
CA THR A 401 -7.77 12.24 7.02
C THR A 401 -7.70 10.94 6.23
N LEU A 402 -8.84 10.30 5.93
CA LEU A 402 -8.89 9.08 5.12
C LEU A 402 -8.33 9.31 3.71
N ARG A 403 -8.69 10.43 3.06
CA ARG A 403 -8.19 10.76 1.73
C ARG A 403 -6.68 11.04 1.72
N ILE A 404 -6.17 11.73 2.74
CA ILE A 404 -4.71 11.96 2.91
C ILE A 404 -4.00 10.63 3.11
N ALA A 405 -4.49 9.78 4.04
CA ALA A 405 -3.88 8.48 4.32
C ALA A 405 -3.96 7.52 3.11
N ALA A 406 -5.05 7.54 2.36
CA ALA A 406 -5.17 6.76 1.14
C ALA A 406 -4.16 7.20 0.08
N ARG A 407 -4.03 8.51 -0.16
CA ARG A 407 -3.03 9.06 -1.08
C ARG A 407 -1.61 8.63 -0.70
N ASP A 408 -1.26 8.78 0.57
CA ASP A 408 0.11 8.50 1.03
C ASP A 408 0.52 7.04 0.81
N ILE A 409 -0.45 6.12 0.77
CA ILE A 409 -0.23 4.69 0.52
C ILE A 409 -0.34 4.33 -0.95
N LEU A 410 -1.29 4.92 -1.68
CA LEU A 410 -1.64 4.51 -3.04
C LEU A 410 -0.93 5.31 -4.14
N ASP A 411 -0.45 6.52 -3.83
CA ASP A 411 0.11 7.49 -4.79
C ASP A 411 1.53 7.95 -4.41
N GLU A 412 2.13 7.37 -3.34
CA GLU A 412 3.48 7.70 -2.85
C GLU A 412 3.73 9.20 -2.69
N ALA A 413 2.76 9.94 -2.15
CA ALA A 413 2.88 11.39 -2.01
C ALA A 413 4.07 11.81 -1.13
N PRO A 414 4.77 12.89 -1.49
CA PRO A 414 5.86 13.41 -0.67
C PRO A 414 5.32 13.90 0.69
N PRO A 415 6.11 13.76 1.78
CA PRO A 415 5.62 14.01 3.15
C PRO A 415 5.10 15.43 3.41
N ASP A 416 5.63 16.44 2.72
CA ASP A 416 5.20 17.84 2.83
C ASP A 416 3.73 18.01 2.43
N LEU A 417 3.28 17.33 1.37
CA LEU A 417 1.86 17.34 0.99
C LEU A 417 0.97 16.74 2.08
N THR A 418 1.46 15.78 2.85
CA THR A 418 0.74 15.17 3.99
C THR A 418 0.61 16.15 5.13
N THR A 419 1.74 16.71 5.56
CA THR A 419 1.76 17.58 6.73
C THR A 419 0.96 18.87 6.49
N GLU A 420 1.05 19.42 5.28
CA GLU A 420 0.28 20.59 4.87
C GLU A 420 -1.22 20.29 4.76
N SER A 421 -1.61 19.15 4.17
CA SER A 421 -3.03 18.77 4.04
C SER A 421 -3.69 18.49 5.40
N LEU A 422 -2.94 17.90 6.34
CA LEU A 422 -3.38 17.71 7.73
C LEU A 422 -3.52 19.07 8.43
N SER A 423 -2.58 19.98 8.24
CA SER A 423 -2.63 21.33 8.81
C SER A 423 -3.81 22.14 8.28
N ASP A 424 -4.10 22.05 6.98
CA ASP A 424 -5.30 22.66 6.37
C ASP A 424 -6.59 22.06 6.95
N THR A 425 -6.57 20.78 7.33
CA THR A 425 -7.71 20.13 7.99
C THR A 425 -7.89 20.67 9.41
N GLY A 426 -6.81 20.90 10.15
CA GLY A 426 -6.85 21.57 11.46
C GLY A 426 -7.40 22.99 11.36
N ASP A 427 -6.92 23.79 10.39
CA ASP A 427 -7.39 25.16 10.14
C ASP A 427 -8.90 25.20 9.85
N ALA A 428 -9.38 24.31 8.97
CA ALA A 428 -10.80 24.20 8.66
C ALA A 428 -11.64 23.81 9.88
N VAL A 429 -11.19 22.83 10.68
CA VAL A 429 -11.93 22.35 11.86
C VAL A 429 -12.12 23.46 12.90
N ILE A 430 -11.06 24.19 13.24
CA ILE A 430 -11.16 25.28 14.22
C ILE A 430 -11.98 26.44 13.66
N THR A 431 -11.83 26.77 12.38
CA THR A 431 -12.66 27.78 11.70
C THR A 431 -14.14 27.40 11.74
N GLY A 432 -14.49 26.15 11.41
CA GLY A 432 -15.86 25.66 11.47
C GLY A 432 -16.46 25.64 12.88
N ALA A 433 -15.64 25.38 13.89
CA ALA A 433 -16.08 25.44 15.29
C ALA A 433 -16.35 26.87 15.76
N LEU A 434 -15.46 27.83 15.45
CA LEU A 434 -15.68 29.25 15.71
C LEU A 434 -16.92 29.77 14.98
N HIS A 435 -17.06 29.44 13.68
CA HIS A 435 -18.23 29.79 12.88
C HIS A 435 -19.53 29.27 13.51
N SER A 436 -19.54 28.02 13.94
CA SER A 436 -20.73 27.38 14.52
C SER A 436 -21.20 28.02 15.83
N LEU A 437 -20.32 28.75 16.50
CA LEU A 437 -20.54 29.42 17.78
C LEU A 437 -20.59 30.96 17.64
N ASP A 438 -20.73 31.47 16.41
CA ASP A 438 -20.70 32.91 16.09
C ASP A 438 -19.45 33.63 16.65
N GLY A 439 -18.35 32.88 16.71
CA GLY A 439 -17.14 33.19 17.45
C GLY A 439 -16.02 33.84 16.64
N GLU A 440 -16.26 34.19 15.38
CA GLU A 440 -15.19 34.64 14.47
C GLU A 440 -14.68 36.06 14.76
N ARG A 441 -15.51 36.94 15.34
CA ARG A 441 -15.16 38.36 15.55
C ARG A 441 -14.44 38.58 16.88
N GLY A 442 -13.38 39.38 16.88
CA GLY A 442 -12.62 39.72 18.10
C GLY A 442 -11.93 38.54 18.77
N MET A 443 -11.74 37.40 18.09
CA MET A 443 -11.02 36.23 18.60
C MET A 443 -10.28 35.50 17.49
N ALA A 444 -9.10 34.98 17.82
CA ALA A 444 -8.25 34.24 16.90
C ALA A 444 -7.59 33.04 17.60
N ALA A 445 -7.49 31.94 16.87
CA ALA A 445 -6.58 30.83 17.15
C ALA A 445 -5.27 31.05 16.40
N ILE A 446 -4.17 31.10 17.13
CA ILE A 446 -2.83 31.08 16.57
C ILE A 446 -2.28 29.67 16.72
N ALA A 447 -2.07 28.98 15.61
CA ALA A 447 -1.46 27.66 15.60
C ALA A 447 0.01 27.75 16.01
N MET A 448 0.43 26.78 16.83
CA MET A 448 1.74 26.67 17.43
C MET A 448 2.36 25.31 17.08
N GLY A 449 3.58 25.04 17.54
CA GLY A 449 4.18 23.70 17.46
C GLY A 449 4.22 23.13 16.03
N LYS A 450 3.85 21.85 15.87
CA LYS A 450 3.83 21.22 14.54
C LYS A 450 2.76 21.82 13.63
N TRP A 451 1.61 22.20 14.20
CA TRP A 451 0.51 22.76 13.42
C TRP A 451 0.84 24.14 12.83
N GLY A 452 1.47 24.99 13.63
CA GLY A 452 1.93 26.31 13.20
C GLY A 452 2.97 26.23 12.09
N GLY A 453 3.91 25.28 12.19
CA GLY A 453 4.91 24.98 11.16
C GLY A 453 4.39 24.24 9.92
N ARG A 454 3.10 23.87 9.87
CA ARG A 454 2.49 23.02 8.83
C ARG A 454 3.13 21.62 8.72
N GLU A 455 3.55 21.08 9.86
CA GLU A 455 4.28 19.81 10.05
C GLU A 455 3.43 18.75 10.81
N LEU A 456 2.09 18.83 10.75
CA LEU A 456 1.22 17.87 11.43
C LEU A 456 1.44 16.43 10.92
N SER A 457 1.43 15.47 11.84
CA SER A 457 1.31 14.03 11.55
C SER A 457 -0.06 13.50 11.98
N TYR A 458 -0.41 12.27 11.58
CA TYR A 458 -1.73 11.68 11.86
C TYR A 458 -2.13 11.62 13.35
N GLY A 459 -1.15 11.53 14.25
CA GLY A 459 -1.36 11.49 15.70
C GLY A 459 -0.97 12.78 16.41
N SER A 460 -0.78 13.89 15.68
CA SER A 460 -0.42 15.17 16.29
C SER A 460 -1.62 15.86 16.92
N ASP A 461 -1.39 16.51 18.06
CA ASP A 461 -2.32 17.45 18.67
C ASP A 461 -2.38 18.77 17.89
N LEU A 462 -3.47 19.51 18.04
CA LEU A 462 -3.61 20.87 17.53
C LEU A 462 -3.11 21.87 18.60
N ASP A 463 -1.80 22.13 18.59
CA ASP A 463 -1.18 23.14 19.45
C ASP A 463 -1.65 24.55 19.07
N LEU A 464 -2.28 25.29 20.00
CA LEU A 464 -2.72 26.66 19.74
C LEU A 464 -2.69 27.56 20.96
N ILE A 465 -2.68 28.86 20.72
CA ILE A 465 -2.99 29.88 21.73
C ILE A 465 -4.17 30.73 21.25
N TRP A 466 -5.04 31.08 22.19
CA TRP A 466 -6.18 31.94 21.93
C TRP A 466 -5.84 33.40 22.18
N VAL A 467 -6.20 34.26 21.23
CA VAL A 467 -6.02 35.71 21.27
C VAL A 467 -7.38 36.37 21.09
N ASN A 468 -7.66 37.43 21.85
CA ASN A 468 -8.91 38.17 21.71
C ASN A 468 -8.67 39.68 21.65
N SER A 469 -9.63 40.41 21.06
CA SER A 469 -9.67 41.87 21.14
C SER A 469 -10.09 42.32 22.54
N GLU A 470 -9.85 43.59 22.89
CA GLU A 470 -10.21 44.16 24.20
C GLU A 470 -11.73 44.23 24.41
N GLU A 471 -12.48 44.36 23.33
CA GLU A 471 -13.95 44.47 23.35
C GLU A 471 -14.63 43.12 23.62
N ARG A 472 -13.91 42.02 23.42
CA ARG A 472 -14.49 40.68 23.52
C ARG A 472 -14.47 40.16 24.96
N THR A 473 -15.65 40.15 25.59
CA THR A 473 -15.81 39.79 27.01
C THR A 473 -16.08 38.30 27.28
N ASP A 474 -16.50 37.54 26.27
CA ASP A 474 -16.87 36.13 26.36
C ASP A 474 -15.76 35.16 25.87
N ALA A 475 -14.58 35.67 25.51
CA ALA A 475 -13.53 34.91 24.83
C ALA A 475 -13.13 33.61 25.55
N ALA A 476 -12.99 33.65 26.89
CA ALA A 476 -12.64 32.48 27.68
C ALA A 476 -13.72 31.39 27.62
N THR A 477 -15.00 31.78 27.68
CA THR A 477 -16.13 30.85 27.57
C THR A 477 -16.16 30.24 26.18
N LEU A 478 -16.00 31.06 25.13
CA LEU A 478 -15.97 30.56 23.76
C LEU A 478 -14.82 29.57 23.52
N ALA A 479 -13.61 29.86 24.04
CA ALA A 479 -12.47 28.96 23.90
C ALA A 479 -12.75 27.57 24.50
N VAL A 480 -13.38 27.53 25.67
CA VAL A 480 -13.81 26.28 26.32
C VAL A 480 -14.88 25.56 25.50
N GLU A 481 -15.82 26.29 24.89
CA GLU A 481 -16.85 25.68 24.05
C GLU A 481 -16.28 25.12 22.75
N VAL A 482 -15.38 25.85 22.07
CA VAL A 482 -14.67 25.35 20.89
C VAL A 482 -13.89 24.09 21.22
N ASP A 483 -13.11 24.12 22.32
CA ASP A 483 -12.38 22.94 22.78
C ASP A 483 -13.32 21.78 23.07
N ARG A 484 -14.46 22.01 23.74
CA ARG A 484 -15.45 20.95 23.96
C ARG A 484 -16.01 20.38 22.65
N TRP A 485 -16.30 21.22 21.65
CA TRP A 485 -16.83 20.77 20.36
C TRP A 485 -15.82 19.95 19.57
N VAL A 486 -14.53 20.29 19.69
CA VAL A 486 -13.42 19.70 18.91
C VAL A 486 -12.65 18.61 19.66
N SER A 487 -12.68 18.53 20.98
CA SER A 487 -11.89 17.56 21.76
C SER A 487 -12.75 16.51 22.45
N ALA A 488 -13.98 16.83 22.86
CA ALA A 488 -14.79 15.89 23.63
C ALA A 488 -15.31 14.71 22.77
N PRO A 489 -15.16 13.45 23.24
CA PRO A 489 -15.78 12.30 22.59
C PRO A 489 -17.31 12.40 22.70
N ASN A 490 -18.00 12.07 21.63
CA ASN A 490 -19.46 12.13 21.57
C ASN A 490 -20.04 11.05 20.64
N ARG A 491 -21.35 11.10 20.36
CA ARG A 491 -22.02 10.11 19.50
C ARG A 491 -21.44 10.02 18.08
N HIS A 492 -20.75 11.05 17.61
CA HIS A 492 -20.09 11.08 16.31
C HIS A 492 -18.69 10.47 16.32
N GLY A 493 -18.16 10.01 17.46
CA GLY A 493 -16.86 9.37 17.59
C GLY A 493 -15.87 10.13 18.49
N PRO A 494 -14.57 9.75 18.45
CA PRO A 494 -13.54 10.42 19.22
C PRO A 494 -13.30 11.86 18.74
N GLY A 495 -12.82 12.70 19.65
CA GLY A 495 -12.42 14.07 19.37
C GLY A 495 -11.05 14.19 18.70
N LEU A 496 -10.68 15.41 18.33
CA LEU A 496 -9.34 15.81 17.92
C LEU A 496 -8.71 16.48 19.13
N SER A 497 -7.49 16.13 19.47
CA SER A 497 -6.81 16.71 20.63
C SER A 497 -6.39 18.14 20.34
N ILE A 498 -6.69 19.06 21.25
CA ILE A 498 -6.22 20.45 21.24
C ILE A 498 -5.28 20.62 22.43
N ASP A 499 -4.09 21.14 22.18
CA ASP A 499 -3.15 21.52 23.22
C ASP A 499 -3.07 23.05 23.29
N THR A 500 -3.23 23.61 24.49
CA THR A 500 -3.14 25.06 24.76
C THR A 500 -2.04 25.43 25.74
N GLU A 501 -1.12 24.51 26.04
CA GLU A 501 -0.09 24.67 27.07
C GLU A 501 1.05 25.60 26.66
N LEU A 502 1.20 25.89 25.37
CA LEU A 502 2.17 26.87 24.86
C LEU A 502 1.75 28.32 25.10
N ARG A 503 0.61 28.57 25.77
CA ARG A 503 0.18 29.92 26.17
C ARG A 503 1.03 30.47 27.33
N PRO A 504 1.13 31.80 27.47
CA PRO A 504 1.75 32.45 28.63
C PRO A 504 1.34 31.81 29.97
N GLU A 505 2.33 31.50 30.81
CA GLU A 505 2.15 30.86 32.12
C GLU A 505 1.58 29.40 32.07
N GLY A 506 1.48 28.82 30.86
CA GLY A 506 1.04 27.47 30.59
C GLY A 506 -0.32 27.14 31.21
N ARG A 507 -0.45 25.94 31.80
CA ARG A 507 -1.68 25.51 32.50
C ARG A 507 -2.18 26.46 33.60
N ARG A 508 -1.28 27.26 34.19
CA ARG A 508 -1.61 28.22 35.26
C ARG A 508 -2.08 29.57 34.73
N GLY A 509 -1.81 29.86 33.45
CA GLY A 509 -2.24 31.08 32.79
C GLY A 509 -3.70 31.03 32.32
N PRO A 510 -4.30 32.20 32.08
CA PRO A 510 -5.64 32.29 31.50
C PRO A 510 -5.66 31.63 30.12
N LEU A 511 -6.78 30.96 29.79
CA LEU A 511 -6.92 30.23 28.52
C LEU A 511 -6.86 31.16 27.29
N THR A 512 -7.41 32.37 27.44
CA THR A 512 -7.37 33.43 26.43
C THR A 512 -6.73 34.66 27.04
N ARG A 513 -6.13 35.50 26.19
CA ARG A 513 -5.54 36.78 26.60
C ARG A 513 -5.76 37.81 25.50
N SER A 514 -5.99 39.05 25.92
CA SER A 514 -6.18 40.15 24.99
C SER A 514 -4.87 40.54 24.29
N LEU A 515 -4.96 41.26 23.17
CA LEU A 515 -3.80 41.77 22.44
C LEU A 515 -2.89 42.63 23.33
N ASP A 516 -3.43 43.56 24.14
CA ASP A 516 -2.62 44.35 25.08
C ASP A 516 -1.98 43.45 26.14
N GLY A 517 -2.71 42.43 26.60
CA GLY A 517 -2.22 41.44 27.54
C GLY A 517 -1.00 40.68 27.00
N TYR A 518 -1.05 40.22 25.74
CA TYR A 518 0.08 39.57 25.08
C TYR A 518 1.24 40.53 24.85
N ARG A 519 0.96 41.76 24.41
CA ARG A 519 1.98 42.80 24.21
C ARG A 519 2.74 43.06 25.50
N ARG A 520 2.03 43.24 26.62
CA ARG A 520 2.65 43.43 27.94
C ARG A 520 3.44 42.19 28.35
N TYR A 521 2.85 41.00 28.20
CA TYR A 521 3.49 39.77 28.64
C TYR A 521 4.80 39.49 27.92
N TYR A 522 4.80 39.55 26.59
CA TYR A 522 6.00 39.24 25.83
C TYR A 522 7.08 40.34 25.91
N THR A 523 6.69 41.56 26.28
CA THR A 523 7.64 42.65 26.54
C THR A 523 8.33 42.51 27.91
N GLU A 524 7.57 42.14 28.94
CA GLU A 524 8.05 42.18 30.33
C GLU A 524 8.53 40.83 30.87
N TRP A 525 7.92 39.72 30.45
CA TRP A 525 8.08 38.40 31.09
C TRP A 525 8.44 37.24 30.16
N ALA A 526 8.54 37.45 28.84
CA ALA A 526 8.85 36.38 27.88
C ALA A 526 10.12 35.60 28.26
N GLU A 527 9.97 34.29 28.44
CA GLU A 527 11.10 33.39 28.61
C GLU A 527 11.72 32.98 27.26
N PRO A 528 13.04 32.70 27.19
CA PRO A 528 13.70 32.36 25.92
C PRO A 528 13.09 31.17 25.15
N TRP A 529 12.51 30.19 25.86
CA TRP A 529 11.86 29.05 25.21
C TRP A 529 10.50 29.41 24.60
N GLU A 530 9.75 30.35 25.20
CA GLU A 530 8.48 30.85 24.65
C GLU A 530 8.75 31.58 23.34
N VAL A 531 9.81 32.38 23.29
CA VAL A 531 10.26 33.05 22.05
C VAL A 531 10.61 32.04 20.96
N MET A 532 11.24 30.92 21.31
CA MET A 532 11.54 29.84 20.37
C MET A 532 10.26 29.14 19.88
N ALA A 533 9.26 28.94 20.75
CA ALA A 533 7.97 28.38 20.36
C ALA A 533 7.22 29.32 19.39
N LEU A 534 7.27 30.64 19.62
CA LEU A 534 6.67 31.66 18.77
C LEU A 534 7.25 31.73 17.35
N VAL A 535 8.45 31.18 17.10
CA VAL A 535 8.99 31.05 15.73
C VAL A 535 8.04 30.27 14.82
N ARG A 536 7.27 29.34 15.39
CA ARG A 536 6.30 28.51 14.68
C ARG A 536 4.88 29.08 14.71
N ALA A 537 4.65 30.22 15.36
CA ALA A 537 3.33 30.81 15.46
C ALA A 537 2.78 31.18 14.07
N ARG A 538 1.55 30.76 13.78
CA ARG A 538 0.89 31.03 12.50
C ARG A 538 -0.62 31.31 12.71
N PRO A 539 -1.18 32.34 12.07
CA PRO A 539 -2.63 32.53 12.01
C PRO A 539 -3.33 31.28 11.46
N ALA A 540 -4.27 30.71 12.22
CA ALA A 540 -5.01 29.51 11.82
C ALA A 540 -6.48 29.80 11.53
N ALA A 541 -7.19 30.44 12.47
CA ALA A 541 -8.63 30.67 12.39
C ALA A 541 -9.09 31.88 13.24
N GLY A 542 -10.20 32.51 12.85
CA GLY A 542 -10.81 33.63 13.58
C GLY A 542 -10.66 34.98 12.88
N ASP A 543 -10.68 36.06 13.66
CA ASP A 543 -10.71 37.44 13.19
C ASP A 543 -9.39 37.83 12.47
N PRO A 544 -9.43 38.20 11.18
CA PRO A 544 -8.24 38.61 10.44
C PRO A 544 -7.47 39.78 11.07
N GLU A 545 -8.16 40.73 11.69
CA GLU A 545 -7.54 41.90 12.30
C GLU A 545 -6.79 41.50 13.58
N VAL A 546 -7.41 40.69 14.44
CA VAL A 546 -6.77 40.16 15.66
C VAL A 546 -5.57 39.28 15.32
N MET A 547 -5.69 38.44 14.28
CA MET A 547 -4.56 37.62 13.81
C MET A 547 -3.40 38.49 13.33
N ALA A 548 -3.67 39.50 12.51
CA ALA A 548 -2.64 40.39 11.99
C ALA A 548 -1.95 41.16 13.12
N GLU A 549 -2.71 41.77 14.04
CA GLU A 549 -2.15 42.53 15.16
C GLU A 549 -1.33 41.65 16.11
N PHE A 550 -1.77 40.41 16.37
CA PHE A 550 -0.98 39.48 17.16
C PHE A 550 0.38 39.19 16.51
N MET A 551 0.40 38.96 15.20
CA MET A 551 1.66 38.74 14.47
C MET A 551 2.57 39.96 14.53
N GLU A 552 2.03 41.18 14.48
CA GLU A 552 2.80 42.42 14.67
C GLU A 552 3.39 42.52 16.08
N ILE A 553 2.66 42.10 17.12
CA ILE A 553 3.13 42.07 18.50
C ILE A 553 4.33 41.12 18.67
N ILE A 554 4.24 39.90 18.13
CA ILE A 554 5.28 38.88 18.36
C ILE A 554 6.49 39.02 17.44
N THR A 555 6.34 39.64 16.26
CA THR A 555 7.43 39.82 15.28
C THR A 555 8.69 40.44 15.89
N PRO A 556 8.65 41.59 16.60
CA PRO A 556 9.85 42.17 17.21
C PRO A 556 10.39 41.36 18.41
N VAL A 557 9.54 40.54 19.04
CA VAL A 557 9.93 39.66 20.16
C VAL A 557 10.77 38.49 19.64
N VAL A 558 10.29 37.84 18.56
CA VAL A 558 10.92 36.71 17.88
C VAL A 558 12.16 37.15 17.09
N TRP A 559 11.99 38.15 16.21
CA TRP A 559 13.02 38.65 15.30
C TRP A 559 13.76 39.85 15.90
N ARG A 560 14.24 39.66 17.13
CA ARG A 560 14.97 40.67 17.90
C ARG A 560 16.35 40.98 17.28
N PRO A 561 16.88 42.22 17.44
CA PRO A 561 18.14 42.62 16.81
C PRO A 561 19.39 41.90 17.33
N SER A 562 19.35 41.39 18.56
CA SER A 562 20.46 40.66 19.17
C SER A 562 19.97 39.62 20.17
N LEU A 563 20.77 38.58 20.36
CA LEU A 563 20.59 37.54 21.38
C LEU A 563 21.75 37.67 22.37
N ASP A 564 21.46 38.06 23.61
CA ASP A 564 22.49 38.13 24.64
C ASP A 564 22.96 36.72 25.07
N GLU A 565 24.09 36.67 25.80
CA GLU A 565 24.65 35.39 26.26
C GLU A 565 23.72 34.63 27.21
N ALA A 566 22.88 35.32 27.98
CA ALA A 566 21.97 34.71 28.93
C ALA A 566 20.84 33.97 28.20
N PHE A 567 20.31 34.57 27.13
CA PHE A 567 19.30 34.00 26.25
C PHE A 567 19.84 32.74 25.56
N VAL A 568 21.03 32.82 24.95
CA VAL A 568 21.67 31.67 24.28
C VAL A 568 21.94 30.54 25.27
N ARG A 569 22.40 30.86 26.49
CA ARG A 569 22.62 29.88 27.54
C ARG A 569 21.32 29.19 27.96
N SER A 570 20.23 29.95 28.11
CA SER A 570 18.91 29.41 28.43
C SER A 570 18.43 28.41 27.37
N ILE A 571 18.53 28.74 26.08
CA ILE A 571 18.17 27.82 24.99
C ILE A 571 18.99 26.53 25.03
N ARG A 572 20.32 26.63 25.28
CA ARG A 572 21.17 25.44 25.40
C ARG A 572 20.77 24.55 26.57
N MET A 573 20.37 25.14 27.70
CA MET A 573 19.87 24.38 28.85
C MET A 573 18.54 23.69 28.54
N VAL A 574 17.62 24.38 27.86
CA VAL A 574 16.35 23.78 27.41
C VAL A 574 16.60 22.60 26.48
N LYS A 575 17.48 22.78 25.47
CA LYS A 575 17.85 21.69 24.56
C LYS A 575 18.47 20.50 25.30
N ALA A 576 19.43 20.74 26.18
CA ALA A 576 20.05 19.69 26.97
C ALA A 576 19.03 18.93 27.83
N ARG A 577 18.07 19.65 28.44
CA ARG A 577 16.99 19.02 29.22
C ARG A 577 16.11 18.11 28.36
N VAL A 578 15.68 18.59 27.19
CA VAL A 578 14.87 17.80 26.25
C VAL A 578 15.61 16.53 25.81
N GLU A 579 16.92 16.61 25.56
CA GLU A 579 17.75 15.45 25.17
C GLU A 579 17.91 14.43 26.32
N THR A 580 17.99 14.88 27.58
CA THR A 580 18.12 13.98 28.74
C THR A 580 16.79 13.41 29.25
N GLU A 581 15.69 14.16 29.13
CA GLU A 581 14.38 13.79 29.71
C GLU A 581 13.38 13.29 28.68
N GLY A 582 13.68 13.43 27.38
CA GLY A 582 12.87 12.92 26.27
C GLY A 582 11.76 13.84 25.78
N SER A 583 11.43 14.93 26.49
CA SER A 583 10.43 15.94 26.07
C SER A 583 10.62 17.31 26.75
N PRO A 584 10.12 18.43 26.15
CA PRO A 584 9.98 19.73 26.82
C PRO A 584 8.85 19.70 27.88
N PRO A 585 8.73 20.71 28.77
CA PRO A 585 7.69 20.72 29.78
C PRO A 585 6.32 20.95 29.10
N GLY A 586 5.40 20.00 29.27
CA GLY A 586 4.03 20.04 28.73
C GLY A 586 3.46 18.66 28.34
N GLY A 587 4.32 17.69 28.00
CA GLY A 587 3.90 16.30 27.79
C GLY A 587 3.79 15.54 29.12
N ASP A 588 2.58 15.33 29.63
CA ASP A 588 2.39 14.48 30.80
C ASP A 588 2.67 13.01 30.48
N ARG A 589 3.36 12.36 31.43
CA ARG A 589 3.49 10.91 31.52
C ARG A 589 2.14 10.30 31.90
N ALA A 590 1.54 9.52 31.01
CA ALA A 590 0.93 8.20 31.24
C ALA A 590 0.05 7.81 30.04
#